data_AF-A0AAW1JSY8-F1
#
_entry.id   AF-A0AAW1JSY8-F1
#
_cell.length_a   1.000
_cell.length_b   1.000
_cell.length_c   1.000
_cell.angle_alpha   90.00
_cell.angle_beta   90.00
_cell.angle_gamma   90.00
#
_symmetry.space_group_name_H-M   'P 1'
#
loop_
_entity.id
_entity.type
_entity.pdbx_description
1 polymer ?
#
loop_
_entity_poly.entity_id
_entity_poly.type
_entity_poly.pdbx_seq_one_letter_code
_entity_poly.pdbx_strand_id
1 'polypeptide(L)'
;MESAADKSKVMQNKSKLKGREGDKVFINDDLSKQDRDIQKIIRARAQQERKDGKRIKIGFRKLYLGDEEWTWDKNEQKLILTKDNKAQKN
;
A
#
# COMPACT_ATOMS: atom_id res chain seq x y z
N MET A 1 -6.43 18.24 -18.02
CA MET A 1 -5.43 17.81 -17.02
C MET A 1 -6.17 16.97 -16.00
N GLU A 2 -6.20 15.65 -16.18
CA GLU A 2 -6.97 14.73 -15.34
C GLU A 2 -6.23 14.52 -14.01
N SER A 3 -6.73 15.18 -12.97
CA SER A 3 -6.12 15.24 -11.65
C SER A 3 -6.12 13.87 -10.97
N ALA A 4 -5.01 13.50 -10.33
CA ALA A 4 -4.82 12.26 -9.57
C ALA A 4 -5.93 11.93 -8.55
N ALA A 5 -6.72 12.94 -8.14
CA ALA A 5 -7.90 12.79 -7.31
C ALA A 5 -9.01 11.94 -7.97
N ASP A 6 -9.23 12.09 -9.28
CA ASP A 6 -10.28 11.35 -9.99
C ASP A 6 -9.91 9.87 -10.13
N LYS A 7 -8.64 9.60 -10.45
CA LYS A 7 -8.06 8.24 -10.45
C LYS A 7 -8.22 7.57 -9.08
N SER A 8 -7.99 8.30 -7.97
CA SER A 8 -8.19 7.79 -6.60
C SER A 8 -9.65 7.43 -6.34
N LYS A 9 -10.59 8.27 -6.78
CA LYS A 9 -12.04 8.05 -6.61
C LYS A 9 -12.52 6.82 -7.39
N VAL A 10 -12.02 6.59 -8.61
CA VAL A 10 -12.29 5.38 -9.40
C VAL A 10 -11.72 4.13 -8.72
N MET A 11 -10.48 4.20 -8.22
CA MET A 11 -9.83 3.08 -7.52
C MET A 11 -10.54 2.69 -6.21
N GLN A 12 -11.02 3.67 -5.44
CA GLN A 12 -11.82 3.40 -4.24
C GLN A 12 -13.16 2.73 -4.59
N ASN A 13 -13.82 3.19 -5.66
CA ASN A 13 -15.09 2.63 -6.12
C ASN A 13 -14.95 1.29 -6.86
N LYS A 14 -13.75 0.87 -7.29
CA LYS A 14 -13.47 -0.48 -7.87
C LYS A 14 -13.92 -1.60 -6.94
N SER A 15 -13.84 -1.40 -5.62
CA SER A 15 -14.33 -2.37 -4.63
C SER A 15 -15.81 -2.72 -4.82
N LYS A 16 -16.62 -1.79 -5.34
CA LYS A 16 -18.06 -1.97 -5.63
C LYS A 16 -18.33 -2.81 -6.88
N LEU A 17 -17.30 -3.11 -7.67
CA LEU A 17 -17.37 -4.01 -8.84
C LEU A 17 -17.07 -5.48 -8.47
N LYS A 18 -16.59 -5.75 -7.24
CA LYS A 18 -16.42 -7.14 -6.76
C LYS A 18 -17.81 -7.75 -6.49
N GLY A 19 -18.32 -8.53 -7.43
CA GLY A 19 -19.60 -9.24 -7.28
C GLY A 19 -20.51 -9.21 -8.50
N ARG A 20 -20.16 -8.50 -9.57
CA ARG A 20 -20.83 -8.70 -10.86
C ARG A 20 -20.35 -10.03 -11.47
N GLU A 21 -21.26 -10.98 -11.61
CA GLU A 21 -21.04 -12.23 -12.36
C GLU A 21 -20.51 -11.91 -13.76
N GLY A 22 -19.48 -12.64 -14.20
CA GLY A 22 -18.93 -12.58 -15.56
C GLY A 22 -17.66 -11.75 -15.74
N ASP A 23 -17.45 -10.67 -14.99
CA ASP A 23 -16.36 -9.73 -15.28
C ASP A 23 -15.44 -9.51 -14.07
N LYS A 24 -14.33 -10.25 -14.02
CA LYS A 24 -13.18 -9.83 -13.19
C LYS A 24 -12.59 -8.59 -13.82
N VAL A 25 -13.13 -7.40 -13.50
CA VAL A 25 -12.62 -6.12 -14.01
C VAL A 25 -11.24 -5.83 -13.39
N PHE A 26 -10.20 -6.22 -14.11
CA PHE A 26 -8.82 -5.90 -13.77
C PHE A 26 -8.54 -4.45 -14.17
N ILE A 27 -8.84 -3.49 -13.29
CA ILE A 27 -8.22 -2.16 -13.40
C ILE A 27 -6.72 -2.37 -13.14
N ASN A 28 -5.95 -2.49 -14.22
CA ASN A 28 -4.50 -2.37 -14.18
C ASN A 28 -4.22 -0.93 -13.75
N ASP A 29 -3.79 -0.76 -12.51
CA ASP A 29 -3.16 0.50 -12.14
C ASP A 29 -1.95 0.67 -13.07
N ASP A 30 -1.83 1.86 -13.68
CA ASP A 30 -0.64 2.28 -14.42
C ASP A 30 0.55 2.46 -13.44
N LEU A 31 0.91 1.35 -12.80
CA LEU A 31 2.11 1.21 -12.01
C LEU A 31 3.22 0.93 -13.00
N SER A 32 4.16 1.86 -13.07
CA SER A 32 5.48 1.62 -13.64
C SER A 32 6.05 0.29 -13.15
N LYS A 33 6.89 -0.36 -13.96
CA LYS A 33 7.62 -1.58 -13.57
C LYS A 33 8.33 -1.40 -12.22
N GLN A 34 8.89 -0.21 -11.97
CA GLN A 34 9.51 0.15 -10.70
C GLN A 34 8.51 0.15 -9.53
N ASP A 35 7.33 0.75 -9.72
CA ASP A 35 6.29 0.78 -8.70
C ASP A 35 5.73 -0.61 -8.36
N ARG A 36 5.65 -1.50 -9.37
CA ARG A 36 5.26 -2.89 -9.16
C ARG A 36 6.29 -3.64 -8.32
N ASP A 37 7.58 -3.41 -8.59
CA ASP A 37 8.66 -4.05 -7.85
C ASP A 37 8.70 -3.56 -6.39
N ILE A 38 8.59 -2.25 -6.19
CA ILE A 38 8.47 -1.63 -4.86
C ILE A 38 7.28 -2.22 -4.10
N GLN A 39 6.10 -2.30 -4.71
CA GLN A 39 4.94 -2.93 -4.05
C GLN A 39 5.16 -4.41 -3.74
N LYS A 40 5.90 -5.16 -4.58
CA LYS A 40 6.22 -6.56 -4.33
C LYS A 40 7.10 -6.70 -3.08
N ILE A 41 8.10 -5.83 -2.93
CA ILE A 41 8.97 -5.78 -1.75
C ILE A 41 8.16 -5.45 -0.50
N ILE A 42 7.31 -4.42 -0.57
CA ILE A 42 6.44 -4.02 0.55
C ILE A 42 5.50 -5.16 0.95
N ARG A 43 4.91 -5.88 -0.02
CA ARG A 43 4.04 -7.04 0.26
C ARG A 43 4.81 -8.20 0.89
N ALA A 44 6.04 -8.47 0.44
CA ALA A 44 6.87 -9.51 1.02
C ALA A 44 7.18 -9.20 2.49
N ARG A 45 7.56 -7.95 2.79
CA ARG A 45 7.78 -7.50 4.16
C ARG A 45 6.51 -7.57 5.01
N ALA A 46 5.38 -7.10 4.46
CA ALA A 46 4.09 -7.21 5.10
C ALA A 46 3.71 -8.66 5.43
N GLN A 47 3.99 -9.62 4.55
CA GLN A 47 3.70 -11.03 4.84
C GLN A 47 4.55 -11.59 5.97
N GLN A 48 5.82 -11.19 6.08
CA GLN A 48 6.68 -11.57 7.20
C GLN A 48 6.11 -11.04 8.52
N GLU A 49 5.81 -9.74 8.59
CA GLU A 49 5.26 -9.12 9.80
C GLU A 49 3.85 -9.64 10.13
N ARG A 50 3.09 -10.13 9.13
CA ARG A 50 1.76 -10.71 9.35
C ARG A 50 1.84 -12.06 10.06
N LYS A 51 2.89 -12.84 9.77
CA LYS A 51 3.17 -14.09 10.50
C LYS A 51 3.48 -13.80 11.97
N ASP A 52 4.08 -12.65 12.24
CA ASP A 52 4.35 -12.13 13.59
C ASP A 52 3.08 -11.64 14.33
N GLY A 53 1.90 -11.75 13.70
CA GLY A 53 0.63 -11.35 14.31
C GLY A 53 0.37 -9.84 14.37
N LYS A 54 1.23 -9.02 13.74
CA LYS A 54 1.06 -7.56 13.73
C LYS A 54 -0.11 -7.14 12.83
N ARG A 55 -0.72 -6.00 13.16
CA ARG A 55 -1.76 -5.36 12.36
C ARG A 55 -1.11 -4.63 11.18
N ILE A 56 -1.44 -5.03 9.95
CA ILE A 56 -0.75 -4.51 8.76
C ILE A 56 -1.71 -3.85 7.80
N LYS A 57 -1.32 -2.68 7.31
CA LYS A 57 -1.99 -1.99 6.21
C LYS A 57 -0.94 -1.57 5.18
N ILE A 58 -1.23 -1.81 3.90
CA ILE A 58 -0.35 -1.44 2.79
C ILE A 58 -0.96 -0.24 2.07
N GLY A 59 -0.21 0.85 1.97
CA GLY A 59 -0.54 2.03 1.19
C GLY A 59 0.33 2.15 -0.06
N PHE A 60 0.08 3.16 -0.89
CA PHE A 60 0.96 3.42 -2.03
C PHE A 60 2.36 3.83 -1.53
N ARG A 61 3.37 2.99 -1.78
CA ARG A 61 4.75 3.17 -1.29
C ARG A 61 4.84 3.30 0.24
N LYS A 62 3.89 2.75 0.98
CA LYS A 62 3.83 2.81 2.44
C LYS A 62 3.45 1.48 3.06
N LEU A 63 3.99 1.19 4.22
CA LEU A 63 3.68 0.05 5.05
C LEU A 63 3.36 0.54 6.47
N TYR A 64 2.18 0.17 6.96
CA TYR A 64 1.75 0.48 8.31
C TYR A 64 1.81 -0.80 9.13
N LEU A 65 2.59 -0.79 10.21
CA LEU A 65 2.76 -1.89 11.14
C LEU A 65 2.26 -1.44 12.52
N GLY A 66 0.98 -1.71 12.80
CA GLY A 66 0.31 -1.16 13.99
C GLY A 66 0.32 0.36 13.98
N ASP A 67 1.07 0.95 14.90
CA ASP A 67 1.25 2.39 15.09
C ASP A 67 2.50 2.96 14.39
N GLU A 68 3.27 2.10 13.71
CA GLU A 68 4.48 2.47 12.97
C GLU A 68 4.14 2.72 11.50
N GLU A 69 4.47 3.92 10.98
CA GLU A 69 4.36 4.24 9.56
C GLU A 69 5.74 4.15 8.91
N TRP A 70 5.89 3.19 8.00
CA TRP A 70 7.07 3.00 7.18
C TRP A 70 6.78 3.51 5.76
N THR A 71 7.62 4.39 5.23
CA THR A 71 7.50 4.93 3.87
C THR A 71 8.67 4.43 3.03
N TRP A 72 8.41 4.12 1.76
CA TRP A 72 9.46 3.73 0.83
C TRP A 72 10.28 4.94 0.41
N ASP A 73 11.57 4.94 0.75
CA ASP A 73 12.51 5.92 0.24
C ASP A 73 13.02 5.51 -1.15
N LYS A 74 12.95 6.44 -2.10
CA LYS A 74 13.35 6.20 -3.49
C LYS A 74 14.87 6.21 -3.68
N ASN A 75 15.60 6.98 -2.87
CA ASN A 75 17.04 7.13 -3.00
C ASN A 75 17.75 5.90 -2.43
N GLU A 76 17.28 5.44 -1.28
CA GLU A 76 17.85 4.30 -0.57
C GLU A 76 17.17 2.96 -0.91
N GLN A 77 16.12 2.98 -1.74
CA GLN A 77 15.34 1.82 -2.17
C GLN A 77 14.93 0.90 -1.00
N LYS A 78 14.51 1.50 0.12
CA LYS A 78 14.17 0.78 1.35
C LYS A 78 12.99 1.43 2.07
N LEU A 79 12.32 0.64 2.91
CA LEU A 79 11.32 1.16 3.84
C LEU A 79 12.05 1.86 4.99
N ILE A 80 11.77 3.15 5.17
CA ILE A 80 12.24 3.95 6.31
C ILE A 80 11.09 4.20 7.28
N LEU A 81 11.36 4.11 8.57
CA LEU A 81 10.39 4.45 9.60
C LEU A 81 10.19 5.98 9.62
N THR A 82 9.00 6.41 9.22
CA THR A 82 8.65 7.83 9.13
C THR A 82 7.87 8.33 10.35
N LYS A 83 7.11 7.46 11.01
CA LYS A 83 6.46 7.77 12.28
C LYS A 83 6.51 6.56 13.20
N ASP A 84 6.97 6.81 14.42
CA ASP A 84 6.86 5.87 15.53
C ASP A 84 5.99 6.52 16.60
N ASN A 85 4.78 6.00 16.80
CA ASN A 85 3.88 6.46 17.85
C ASN A 85 4.05 5.68 19.17
N LYS A 86 5.12 4.88 19.34
CA LYS A 86 5.37 4.16 20.60
C LYS A 86 5.76 5.09 21.76
N ALA A 87 6.14 6.34 21.49
CA ALA A 87 6.61 7.28 22.50
C ALA A 87 5.52 8.06 23.27
N GLN A 88 4.22 7.86 23.00
CA GLN A 88 3.13 8.57 23.69
C GLN A 88 2.16 7.61 24.40
N LYS A 89 2.68 6.76 25.28
CA LYS A 89 1.90 6.20 26.39
C LYS A 89 2.77 6.24 27.64
N ASN A 90 2.74 7.40 28.30
CA ASN A 90 3.16 7.55 29.69
C ASN A 90 1.92 7.89 30.52
#